data_AF-A0A1W9PSS4-F1
#
_entry.id   AF-A0A1W9PSS4-F1
#
_cell.length_a   1.000
_cell.length_b   1.000
_cell.length_c   1.000
_cell.angle_alpha   90.00
_cell.angle_beta   90.00
_cell.angle_gamma   90.00
#
_symmetry.space_group_name_H-M   'P 1'
#
loop_
_entity.id
_entity.type
_entity.pdbx_description
1 polymer ?
#
loop_
_entity_poly.entity_id
_entity_poly.type
_entity_poly.pdbx_seq_one_letter_code
_entity_poly.pdbx_strand_id
1 'polypeptide(L)'
;MVYAHSILPLVEPDGGVIPCQSYYHQLGNILTDKWNTIWEHELAVSIRERKYVPEVCKTCPVLAECGGGCPLALENHEFTPTHDHLPTSM
;
A
#
# COMPACT_ATOMS: atom_id res chain seq x y z
N MET A 1 6.68 -4.25 -18.93
CA MET A 1 5.97 -3.12 -18.29
C MET A 1 6.12 -3.28 -16.79
N VAL A 2 7.08 -2.59 -16.20
CA VAL A 2 7.31 -2.60 -14.76
C VAL A 2 6.88 -1.23 -14.26
N TYR A 3 5.62 -1.10 -13.88
CA TYR A 3 5.14 0.05 -13.10
C TYR A 3 4.54 -0.49 -11.81
N ALA A 4 5.39 -1.16 -11.01
CA ALA A 4 5.08 -1.43 -9.62
C ALA A 4 5.23 -0.10 -8.88
N HIS A 5 4.13 0.49 -8.44
CA HIS A 5 4.14 1.63 -7.53
C HIS A 5 4.50 1.08 -6.13
N SER A 6 5.80 0.86 -5.97
CA SER A 6 6.47 -0.05 -5.04
C SER A 6 5.98 0.02 -3.60
N ILE A 7 5.63 -1.15 -3.04
CA ILE A 7 5.80 -1.38 -1.60
C ILE A 7 7.31 -1.37 -1.33
N LEU A 8 7.77 -0.48 -0.44
CA LEU A 8 9.14 -0.52 0.08
C LEU A 8 9.08 -1.16 1.45
N PRO A 9 9.23 -2.50 1.55
CA PRO A 9 9.19 -3.18 2.83
C PRO A 9 10.36 -2.73 3.69
N LEU A 10 10.10 -2.53 4.98
CA LEU A 10 11.10 -2.19 5.98
C LEU A 10 11.47 -3.43 6.79
N VAL A 11 12.73 -3.53 7.21
CA VAL A 11 13.21 -4.59 8.11
C VAL A 11 13.41 -3.99 9.50
N GLU A 12 12.73 -4.55 10.50
CA GLU A 12 12.86 -4.18 11.91
C GLU A 12 14.15 -4.77 12.52
N PRO A 13 14.63 -4.27 13.68
CA PRO A 13 15.88 -4.73 14.28
C PRO A 13 15.94 -6.22 14.63
N ASP A 14 14.78 -6.87 14.79
CA ASP A 14 14.66 -8.31 15.06
C ASP A 14 14.56 -9.17 13.78
N GLY A 15 14.67 -8.53 12.60
CA GLY A 15 14.54 -9.17 11.30
C GLY A 15 13.11 -9.26 10.77
N GLY A 16 12.11 -8.83 11.54
CA GLY A 16 10.73 -8.73 11.08
C GLY A 16 10.61 -7.82 9.86
N VAL A 17 9.83 -8.23 8.86
CA VAL A 17 9.62 -7.43 7.65
C VAL A 17 8.20 -6.86 7.68
N ILE A 18 8.07 -5.55 7.57
CA ILE A 18 6.79 -4.84 7.56
C ILE A 18 6.56 -4.12 6.22
N PRO A 19 5.30 -3.91 5.80
CA PRO A 19 4.98 -3.28 4.52
C PRO A 19 5.36 -1.80 4.44
N CYS A 20 5.40 -1.09 5.57
CA CYS A 20 5.76 0.34 5.69
C CYS A 20 6.08 0.67 7.16
N GLN A 21 6.88 1.71 7.44
CA GLN A 21 7.27 2.11 8.81
C GLN A 21 6.08 2.40 9.76
N SER A 22 4.91 2.75 9.22
CA SER A 22 3.72 3.06 10.01
C SER A 22 2.74 1.88 10.11
N TYR A 23 2.93 0.84 9.29
CA TYR A 23 2.02 -0.30 9.19
C TYR A 23 2.69 -1.52 9.84
N TYR A 24 2.53 -1.62 11.16
CA TYR A 24 3.12 -2.65 12.02
C TYR A 24 2.42 -4.02 11.89
N HIS A 25 2.43 -4.58 10.68
CA HIS A 25 1.98 -5.93 10.40
C HIS A 25 3.13 -6.72 9.77
N GLN A 26 3.64 -7.72 10.47
CA GLN A 26 4.75 -8.53 9.98
C GLN A 26 4.31 -9.40 8.79
N LEU A 27 5.07 -9.32 7.69
CA LEU A 27 4.95 -10.14 6.48
C LEU A 27 5.78 -11.44 6.58
N GLY A 28 6.67 -11.52 7.57
CA GLY A 28 7.61 -12.61 7.81
C GLY A 28 8.89 -12.08 8.46
N ASN A 29 9.90 -12.93 8.61
CA ASN A 29 11.21 -12.56 9.18
C ASN A 29 12.35 -12.92 8.21
N ILE A 30 13.17 -11.94 7.83
CA ILE A 30 14.22 -12.11 6.82
C ILE A 30 15.35 -13.06 7.26
N LEU A 31 15.49 -13.32 8.56
CA LEU A 31 16.50 -14.21 9.12
C LEU A 31 16.09 -15.68 9.03
N THR A 32 14.79 -15.97 8.97
CA THR A 32 14.26 -17.35 9.00
C THR A 32 13.51 -17.73 7.73
N ASP A 33 12.87 -16.78 7.07
CA ASP A 33 11.98 -17.02 5.94
C ASP A 33 12.67 -16.72 4.60
N LYS A 34 12.27 -17.46 3.57
CA LYS A 34 12.71 -17.16 2.20
C LYS A 34 12.10 -15.84 1.76
N TRP A 35 12.90 -15.00 1.11
CA TRP A 35 12.46 -13.72 0.56
C TRP A 35 11.16 -13.84 -0.26
N ASN A 36 11.04 -14.85 -1.14
CA ASN A 36 9.84 -15.02 -1.96
C ASN A 36 8.58 -15.26 -1.12
N THR A 37 8.68 -15.91 0.04
CA THR A 37 7.53 -16.10 0.94
C THR A 37 7.08 -14.76 1.53
N ILE A 38 8.03 -13.94 1.96
CA ILE A 38 7.76 -12.60 2.52
C ILE A 38 7.20 -11.67 1.42
N TRP A 39 7.81 -11.72 0.23
CA TRP A 39 7.41 -10.90 -0.89
C TRP A 39 6.02 -11.27 -1.41
N GLU A 40 5.69 -12.56 -1.49
CA GLU A 40 4.37 -13.04 -1.92
C GLU A 40 3.35 -13.15 -0.77
N HIS A 41 3.64 -12.56 0.39
CA HIS A 41 2.68 -12.45 1.48
C HIS A 41 1.39 -11.78 1.00
N GLU A 42 0.24 -12.29 1.41
CA GLU A 42 -1.07 -11.85 0.90
C GLU A 42 -1.29 -10.34 1.03
N LEU A 43 -0.91 -9.76 2.17
CA LEU A 43 -0.96 -8.32 2.39
C LEU A 43 -0.03 -7.54 1.44
N ALA A 44 1.18 -8.04 1.18
CA ALA A 44 2.11 -7.39 0.28
C ALA A 44 1.57 -7.41 -1.16
N VAL A 45 0.96 -8.54 -1.57
CA VAL A 45 0.29 -8.68 -2.86
C VAL A 45 -0.91 -7.74 -2.95
N SER A 46 -1.78 -7.69 -1.93
CA SER A 46 -2.98 -6.83 -1.94
C SER A 46 -2.64 -5.35 -2.06
N ILE A 47 -1.54 -4.91 -1.42
CA ILE A 47 -1.04 -3.53 -1.51
C ILE A 47 -0.45 -3.25 -2.90
N ARG A 48 0.43 -4.12 -3.42
CA ARG A 48 1.04 -3.96 -4.76
C ARG A 48 0.00 -3.95 -5.88
N GLU A 49 -1.01 -4.80 -5.77
CA GLU A 49 -2.11 -4.92 -6.72
C GLU A 49 -3.24 -3.92 -6.45
N ARG A 50 -3.11 -3.09 -5.40
CA ARG A 50 -4.07 -2.04 -5.04
C ARG A 50 -5.49 -2.57 -4.87
N LYS A 51 -5.65 -3.77 -4.29
CA LYS A 51 -6.95 -4.44 -4.08
C LYS A 51 -7.88 -3.68 -3.14
N TYR A 52 -7.31 -2.82 -2.31
CA TYR A 52 -8.02 -2.02 -1.31
C TYR A 52 -8.64 -0.73 -1.89
N VAL A 53 -8.37 -0.39 -3.15
CA VAL A 53 -8.81 0.88 -3.77
C VAL A 53 -10.35 0.96 -3.78
N PRO A 54 -10.94 2.01 -3.19
CA PRO A 54 -12.40 2.22 -3.22
C PRO A 54 -12.93 2.39 -4.65
N GLU A 55 -14.16 1.93 -4.91
CA GLU A 55 -14.80 2.03 -6.24
C GLU A 55 -14.83 3.48 -6.78
N VAL A 56 -15.08 4.46 -5.91
CA VAL A 56 -15.11 5.89 -6.28
C VAL A 56 -13.77 6.41 -6.80
N CYS A 57 -12.66 5.74 -6.46
CA CYS A 57 -11.33 6.11 -6.94
C CYS A 57 -11.02 5.47 -8.30
N LYS A 58 -11.71 4.41 -8.72
CA LYS A 58 -11.45 3.71 -10.00
C LYS A 58 -11.67 4.57 -11.23
N THR A 59 -12.53 5.58 -11.13
CA THR A 59 -12.77 6.58 -12.18
C THR A 59 -11.99 7.87 -11.96
N CYS A 60 -11.15 7.95 -10.93
CA CYS A 60 -10.37 9.15 -10.63
C CYS A 60 -9.22 9.31 -11.64
N PRO A 61 -9.06 10.48 -12.30
CA PRO A 61 -8.03 10.70 -13.30
C PRO A 61 -6.60 10.52 -12.79
N VAL A 62 -6.37 10.72 -11.48
CA VAL A 62 -5.05 10.63 -10.84
C VAL A 62 -4.82 9.33 -10.07
N LEU A 63 -5.65 8.30 -10.31
CA LEU A 63 -5.50 7.01 -9.61
C LEU A 63 -4.16 6.34 -9.91
N ALA A 64 -3.63 6.48 -11.12
CA ALA A 64 -2.37 5.84 -11.49
C ALA A 64 -1.22 6.31 -10.59
N GLU A 65 -1.19 7.61 -10.31
CA GLU A 65 -0.22 8.34 -9.49
C GLU A 65 -0.49 8.16 -7.99
N CYS A 66 -1.73 8.35 -7.56
CA CYS A 66 -2.12 8.28 -6.14
C CYS A 66 -2.17 6.84 -5.61
N GLY A 67 -2.58 5.88 -6.43
CA GLY A 67 -2.74 4.47 -6.05
C GLY A 67 -3.90 4.18 -5.09
N GLY A 68 -4.74 5.17 -4.78
CA GLY A 68 -5.85 5.05 -3.83
C GLY A 68 -5.53 5.50 -2.41
N GLY A 69 -4.37 6.15 -2.20
CA GLY A 69 -3.95 6.65 -0.89
C GLY A 69 -3.27 5.59 -0.04
N CYS A 70 -3.17 5.86 1.27
CA CYS A 70 -2.52 4.95 2.21
C CYS A 70 -3.49 3.80 2.59
N PRO A 71 -3.11 2.52 2.41
CA PRO A 71 -3.97 1.38 2.79
C PRO A 71 -4.31 1.38 4.29
N LEU A 72 -3.34 1.74 5.15
CA LEU A 72 -3.56 1.82 6.60
C LEU A 72 -4.60 2.88 6.98
N ALA A 73 -4.59 4.04 6.32
CA ALA A 73 -5.57 5.10 6.59
C ALA A 73 -7.00 4.69 6.18
N LEU A 74 -7.12 3.89 5.11
CA LEU A 74 -8.40 3.32 4.68
C LEU A 74 -8.91 2.29 5.68
N GLU A 75 -8.04 1.40 6.16
CA GLU A 75 -8.37 0.39 7.18
C GLU A 75 -8.80 1.03 8.51
N ASN A 76 -8.13 2.11 8.92
CA ASN A 76 -8.47 2.85 10.13
C ASN A 76 -9.71 3.75 9.97
N HIS A 77 -10.34 3.79 8.80
CA HIS A 77 -11.44 4.70 8.46
C HIS A 77 -11.09 6.20 8.64
N GLU A 78 -9.81 6.55 8.53
CA GLU A 78 -9.30 7.91 8.61
C GLU A 78 -9.31 8.62 7.24
N PHE A 79 -9.66 7.90 6.18
CA PHE A 79 -9.76 8.42 4.83
C PHE A 79 -11.22 8.63 4.39
N THR A 80 -11.55 9.88 4.08
CA THR A 80 -12.73 10.22 3.28
C THR A 80 -12.26 10.55 1.85
N PRO A 81 -12.88 9.97 0.80
CA PRO A 81 -12.56 10.33 -0.58
C PRO A 81 -12.89 11.81 -0.82
N THR A 82 -11.88 12.67 -0.77
CA THR A 82 -12.02 14.11 -1.03
C THR A 82 -12.02 14.35 -2.53
N HIS A 83 -13.16 14.13 -3.19
CA HIS A 83 -13.34 14.58 -4.58
C HIS A 83 -13.44 16.11 -4.71
N ASP A 84 -13.51 16.86 -3.60
CA ASP A 84 -13.85 18.30 -3.59
C ASP A 84 -12.69 19.26 -3.29
N HIS A 85 -11.43 18.81 -3.30
CA HIS A 85 -10.27 19.70 -3.07
C HIS A 85 -9.23 19.71 -4.20
N LEU A 86 -9.52 19.12 -5.35
CA LEU A 86 -8.79 19.52 -6.56
C LEU A 86 -9.30 20.92 -6.95
N PRO A 87 -8.43 21.95 -7.02
CA PRO A 87 -8.85 23.24 -7.51
C PRO A 87 -9.29 23.04 -8.97
N THR A 88 -10.60 23.16 -9.22
CA THR A 88 -11.14 23.48 -10.54
C THR A 88 -10.72 24.89 -10.89
N SER A 89 -9.47 25.10 -11.28
CA SER A 89 -8.98 26.36 -11.83
C SER A 89 -7.51 26.24 -12.24
N MET A 90 -7.30 26.15 -13.56
CA MET A 90 -6.17 26.71 -14.34
C MET A 90 -4.74 26.30 -13.98
#